data_AF-A0A9W5Y8S3-F1
#
_entry.id   AF-A0A9W5Y8S3-F1
#
_cell.length_a   1.000
_cell.length_b   1.000
_cell.length_c   1.000
_cell.angle_alpha   90.00
_cell.angle_beta   90.00
_cell.angle_gamma   90.00
#
_symmetry.space_group_name_H-M   'P 1'
#
loop_
_entity.id
_entity.type
_entity.pdbx_description
1 polymer ?
#
loop_
_entity_poly.entity_id
_entity_poly.type
_entity_poly.pdbx_seq_one_letter_code
_entity_poly.pdbx_strand_id
1 'polypeptide(L)'
;MNRPVKRINYSDAMRKVRKIRRLSSDLTGESRDLNNVINDIVYIWKGEASKQFISQGEILEDSIKSTATKMDQLADKIFNAAVDIRAEDDRRLERYHEWLDEHRSS
;
A
#
# COMPACT_ATOMS: atom_id res chain seq x y z
N MET A 1 -26.36 -6.69 -27.52
CA MET A 1 -25.16 -6.29 -26.75
C MET A 1 -24.69 -7.48 -25.91
N ASN A 2 -23.38 -7.71 -25.73
CA ASN A 2 -22.87 -8.79 -24.85
C ASN A 2 -22.82 -8.33 -23.39
N ARG A 3 -23.07 -9.24 -22.44
CA ARG A 3 -22.99 -8.95 -21.01
C ARG A 3 -21.57 -8.51 -20.62
N PRO A 4 -21.39 -7.32 -20.01
CA PRO A 4 -20.09 -6.90 -19.48
C PRO A 4 -19.61 -7.81 -18.36
N VAL A 5 -18.30 -8.10 -18.34
CA VAL A 5 -17.64 -8.90 -17.31
C VAL A 5 -16.74 -7.99 -16.48
N LYS A 6 -16.64 -8.26 -15.17
CA LYS A 6 -15.72 -7.54 -14.27
C LYS A 6 -14.28 -7.81 -14.68
N ARG A 7 -13.47 -6.75 -14.81
CA ARG A 7 -12.06 -6.85 -15.24
C ARG A 7 -11.11 -7.25 -14.12
N ILE A 8 -11.48 -6.98 -12.87
CA ILE A 8 -10.68 -7.31 -11.68
C ILE A 8 -11.54 -7.93 -10.58
N ASN A 9 -10.89 -8.70 -9.71
CA ASN A 9 -11.47 -9.04 -8.41
C ASN A 9 -11.17 -7.92 -7.41
N TYR A 10 -12.15 -7.02 -7.22
CA TYR A 10 -12.04 -5.88 -6.32
C TYR A 10 -11.72 -6.29 -4.88
N SER A 11 -12.36 -7.35 -4.37
CA SER A 11 -12.13 -7.84 -3.02
C SER A 11 -10.69 -8.32 -2.81
N ASP A 12 -10.12 -9.00 -3.81
CA ASP A 12 -8.72 -9.43 -3.78
C ASP A 12 -7.76 -8.23 -3.85
N ALA A 13 -8.06 -7.25 -4.71
CA ALA A 13 -7.27 -6.01 -4.79
C ALA A 13 -7.27 -5.28 -3.43
N MET A 14 -8.42 -5.11 -2.80
CA MET A 14 -8.54 -4.47 -1.49
C MET A 14 -7.81 -5.25 -0.39
N ARG A 15 -7.86 -6.58 -0.42
CA ARG A 15 -7.09 -7.42 0.51
C ARG A 15 -5.58 -7.19 0.35
N LYS A 16 -5.08 -7.10 -0.88
CA LYS A 16 -3.66 -6.80 -1.16
C LYS A 16 -3.27 -5.40 -0.68
N VAL A 17 -4.10 -4.38 -0.93
CA VAL A 17 -3.89 -3.01 -0.41
C VAL A 17 -3.74 -3.01 1.11
N ARG A 18 -4.66 -3.66 1.83
CA ARG A 18 -4.59 -3.76 3.30
C ARG A 18 -3.32 -4.45 3.78
N LYS A 19 -2.89 -5.51 3.08
CA LYS A 19 -1.64 -6.21 3.40
C LYS A 19 -0.42 -5.29 3.23
N ILE A 20 -0.36 -4.53 2.14
CA ILE A 20 0.75 -3.58 1.90
C ILE A 20 0.78 -2.50 2.99
N ARG A 21 -0.38 -1.93 3.33
CA ARG A 21 -0.47 -0.93 4.41
C ARG A 21 -0.04 -1.48 5.76
N ARG A 22 -0.41 -2.72 6.09
CA ARG A 22 0.06 -3.38 7.31
C ARG A 22 1.58 -3.51 7.31
N LEU A 23 2.18 -4.02 6.23
CA LEU A 23 3.63 -4.15 6.13
C LEU A 23 4.37 -2.81 6.21
N SER A 24 3.80 -1.74 5.64
CA SER A 24 4.34 -0.38 5.77
C SER A 24 4.30 0.11 7.24
N SER A 25 3.18 -0.13 7.94
CA SER A 25 3.05 0.16 9.36
C SER A 25 4.04 -0.64 10.21
N ASP A 26 4.21 -1.93 9.91
CA ASP A 26 5.14 -2.80 10.61
C ASP A 26 6.59 -2.29 10.43
N LEU A 27 7.01 -1.96 9.20
CA LEU A 27 8.32 -1.33 8.94
C LEU A 27 8.52 -0.01 9.69
N THR A 28 7.46 0.79 9.82
CA THR A 28 7.52 2.03 10.61
C THR A 28 7.73 1.73 12.10
N GLY A 29 7.17 0.62 12.60
CA GLY A 29 7.44 0.09 13.94
C GLY A 29 8.90 -0.30 14.11
N GLU A 30 9.42 -1.15 13.21
CA GLU A 30 10.82 -1.60 13.22
C GLU A 30 11.82 -0.43 13.16
N SER A 31 11.50 0.63 12.40
CA SER A 31 12.30 1.85 12.36
C SER A 31 12.37 2.56 13.72
N ARG A 32 11.28 2.59 14.48
CA ARG A 32 11.27 3.19 15.83
C ARG A 32 12.08 2.34 16.80
N ASP A 33 11.96 1.02 16.72
CA ASP A 33 12.70 0.10 17.57
C ASP A 33 14.20 0.19 17.29
N LEU A 34 14.59 0.30 16.02
CA LEU A 34 15.99 0.56 15.63
C LEU A 34 16.50 1.88 16.21
N ASN A 35 15.73 2.97 16.11
CA ASN A 35 16.11 4.26 16.69
C ASN A 35 16.28 4.17 18.22
N ASN A 36 15.43 3.42 18.91
CA ASN A 36 15.58 3.19 20.36
C ASN A 36 16.91 2.49 20.67
N VAL A 37 17.26 1.43 19.92
CA VAL A 37 18.54 0.72 20.08
C VAL A 37 19.74 1.63 19.81
N ILE A 38 19.67 2.46 18.76
CA ILE A 38 20.72 3.45 18.46
C ILE A 38 20.92 4.40 19.64
N ASN A 39 19.81 4.95 20.18
CA ASN A 39 19.87 5.87 21.31
C ASN A 39 20.44 5.21 22.57
N ASP A 40 20.09 3.96 22.89
CA ASP A 40 20.64 3.22 24.03
C ASP A 40 22.17 3.05 23.89
N ILE A 41 22.65 2.75 22.68
CA ILE A 41 24.08 2.58 22.40
C ILE A 41 24.83 3.90 22.53
N VAL A 42 24.25 5.02 22.09
CA VAL A 42 24.85 6.36 22.22
C VAL A 42 25.20 6.68 23.68
N TYR A 43 24.38 6.26 24.64
CA TYR A 43 24.62 6.54 26.06
C TYR A 43 25.76 5.70 26.64
N ILE A 44 25.86 4.42 26.25
CA ILE A 44 26.75 3.45 26.89
C ILE A 44 28.11 3.38 26.19
N TRP A 45 28.14 3.39 24.86
CA TRP A 45 29.35 3.12 24.09
C TRP A 45 29.96 4.41 23.52
N LYS A 46 31.07 4.83 24.13
CA LYS A 46 31.86 5.98 23.66
C LYS A 46 33.04 5.49 22.82
N GLY A 47 33.31 6.16 21.69
CA GLY A 47 34.45 5.88 20.82
C GLY A 47 34.14 6.03 19.34
N GLU A 48 35.13 5.87 18.49
CA GLU A 48 34.95 6.02 17.04
C GLU A 48 34.11 4.88 16.42
N ALA A 49 34.26 3.67 16.95
CA ALA A 49 33.47 2.51 16.52
C ALA A 49 31.97 2.68 16.79
N SER A 50 31.59 3.31 17.91
CA SER A 50 30.17 3.55 18.19
C SER A 50 29.58 4.60 17.27
N LYS A 51 30.33 5.66 16.90
CA LYS A 51 29.89 6.64 15.90
C LYS A 51 29.62 6.01 14.53
N GLN A 52 30.47 5.09 14.09
CA GLN A 52 30.25 4.37 12.83
C GLN A 52 29.01 3.49 12.89
N PHE A 53 28.80 2.78 14.00
CA PHE A 53 27.59 1.98 14.21
C PHE A 53 26.32 2.86 14.18
N ILE A 54 26.32 3.97 14.92
CA ILE A 54 25.21 4.94 14.95
C ILE A 54 24.91 5.45 13.54
N SER A 55 25.93 5.88 12.80
CA SER A 55 25.77 6.38 11.43
C SER A 55 25.16 5.33 10.49
N GLN A 56 25.61 4.06 10.56
CA GLN A 56 25.01 2.99 9.76
C GLN A 56 23.57 2.69 10.19
N GLY A 57 23.27 2.79 11.49
CA GLY A 57 21.92 2.66 12.04
C GLY A 57 20.97 3.73 11.52
N GLU A 58 21.39 4.99 11.52
CA GLU A 58 20.61 6.13 11.00
C GLU A 58 20.32 5.96 9.49
N ILE A 59 21.32 5.56 8.70
CA ILE A 59 21.15 5.27 7.26
C ILE A 59 20.13 4.15 7.04
N LEU A 60 20.18 3.09 7.85
CA LEU A 60 19.24 1.99 7.77
C LEU A 60 17.82 2.43 8.17
N GLU A 61 17.70 3.23 9.24
CA GLU A 61 16.43 3.79 9.70
C GLU A 61 15.75 4.62 8.60
N ASP A 62 16.50 5.52 7.97
CA ASP A 62 16.00 6.36 6.87
C ASP A 62 15.59 5.52 5.66
N SER A 63 16.35 4.46 5.37
CA SER A 63 16.02 3.51 4.29
C SER A 63 14.72 2.76 4.57
N ILE A 64 14.49 2.35 5.82
CA ILE A 64 13.24 1.70 6.26
C ILE A 64 12.07 2.67 6.14
N LYS A 65 12.19 3.90 6.65
CA LYS A 65 11.14 4.94 6.56
C LYS A 65 10.78 5.27 5.11
N SER A 66 11.79 5.42 4.26
CA SER A 66 11.61 5.66 2.82
C SER A 66 10.85 4.51 2.17
N THR A 67 11.19 3.27 2.53
CA THR A 67 10.55 2.06 2.00
C THR A 67 9.09 1.94 2.45
N ALA A 68 8.82 2.16 3.73
CA ALA A 68 7.46 2.18 4.30
C ALA A 68 6.59 3.23 3.58
N THR A 69 7.12 4.43 3.35
CA THR A 69 6.43 5.50 2.62
C THR A 69 6.09 5.09 1.19
N LYS A 70 7.06 4.51 0.45
CA LYS A 70 6.84 4.04 -0.92
C LYS A 70 5.79 2.92 -0.98
N MET A 71 5.75 2.05 0.02
CA MET A 71 4.75 0.99 0.11
C MET A 71 3.35 1.55 0.31
N ASP A 72 3.19 2.56 1.17
CA ASP A 72 1.88 3.19 1.38
C ASP A 72 1.40 3.91 0.11
N GLN A 73 2.28 4.65 -0.55
CA GLN A 73 2.00 5.28 -1.85
C GLN A 73 1.61 4.25 -2.92
N LEU A 74 2.25 3.08 -2.94
CA LEU A 74 1.89 2.00 -3.85
C LEU A 74 0.49 1.45 -3.52
N ALA A 75 0.18 1.28 -2.24
CA ALA A 75 -1.14 0.83 -1.80
C ALA A 75 -2.24 1.79 -2.25
N ASP A 76 -2.00 3.10 -2.17
CA ASP A 76 -2.93 4.14 -2.64
C ASP A 76 -3.13 4.10 -4.15
N LYS A 77 -2.06 3.94 -4.93
CA LYS A 77 -2.17 3.79 -6.39
C LYS A 77 -3.00 2.57 -6.79
N ILE A 78 -2.77 1.43 -6.13
CA ILE A 78 -3.55 0.21 -6.38
C ILE A 78 -5.01 0.41 -5.96
N PHE A 79 -5.25 1.06 -4.82
CA PHE A 79 -6.59 1.36 -4.33
C PHE A 79 -7.38 2.20 -5.33
N ASN A 80 -6.81 3.33 -5.75
CA ASN A 80 -7.45 4.24 -6.69
C ASN A 80 -7.75 3.56 -8.02
N ALA A 81 -6.77 2.86 -8.60
CA ALA A 81 -6.98 2.12 -9.85
C ALA A 81 -8.08 1.06 -9.74
N ALA A 82 -8.15 0.34 -8.62
CA ALA A 82 -9.19 -0.66 -8.39
C ALA A 82 -10.59 -0.04 -8.20
N VAL A 83 -10.68 1.14 -7.59
CA VAL A 83 -11.93 1.90 -7.46
C VAL A 83 -12.40 2.38 -8.83
N ASP A 84 -11.50 2.95 -9.63
CA ASP A 84 -11.83 3.46 -10.97
C ASP A 84 -12.33 2.34 -11.90
N ILE A 85 -11.63 1.21 -11.92
CA ILE A 85 -12.03 0.03 -12.72
C ILE A 85 -13.39 -0.47 -12.26
N ARG A 86 -13.64 -0.56 -10.95
CA ARG A 86 -14.93 -1.01 -10.42
C ARG A 86 -16.06 -0.08 -10.86
N ALA A 87 -15.88 1.23 -10.76
CA ALA A 87 -16.88 2.21 -11.15
C ALA A 87 -17.18 2.19 -12.66
N GLU A 88 -16.16 1.98 -13.50
CA GLU A 88 -16.39 1.79 -14.94
C GLU A 88 -17.10 0.46 -15.23
N ASP A 89 -16.73 -0.63 -14.54
CA ASP A 89 -17.38 -1.93 -14.70
C ASP A 89 -18.85 -1.91 -14.23
N ASP A 90 -19.17 -1.16 -13.18
CA ASP A 90 -20.54 -0.95 -12.68
C ASP A 90 -21.36 -0.18 -13.73
N ARG A 91 -20.84 0.96 -14.23
CA ARG A 91 -21.50 1.75 -15.29
C ARG A 91 -21.72 0.98 -16.59
N ARG A 92 -20.78 0.10 -16.97
CA ARG A 92 -20.94 -0.77 -18.15
C ARG A 92 -22.09 -1.74 -17.95
N LEU A 93 -22.21 -2.31 -16.75
CA LEU A 93 -23.26 -3.26 -16.42
C LEU A 93 -24.64 -2.59 -16.36
N GLU A 94 -24.73 -1.39 -15.79
CA GLU A 94 -25.97 -0.57 -15.80
C GLU A 94 -26.47 -0.33 -17.24
N ARG A 95 -25.60 0.17 -18.14
CA ARG A 95 -25.97 0.37 -19.55
C ARG A 95 -26.42 -0.89 -20.26
N TYR A 96 -25.87 -2.04 -19.87
CA TYR A 96 -26.31 -3.33 -20.41
C TYR A 96 -27.71 -3.71 -19.93
N HIS A 97 -28.05 -3.41 -18.68
CA HIS A 97 -29.39 -3.62 -18.14
C HIS A 97 -30.42 -2.68 -18.77
N GLU A 98 -30.08 -1.40 -18.94
CA GLU A 98 -30.92 -0.43 -19.65
C GLU A 98 -31.24 -0.90 -21.08
N TRP A 99 -30.21 -1.33 -21.82
CA TRP A 99 -30.40 -1.89 -23.18
C TRP A 99 -31.31 -3.12 -23.20
N LEU A 100 -31.21 -4.01 -22.21
CA LEU A 100 -32.07 -5.19 -22.11
C LEU A 100 -33.54 -4.83 -21.87
N ASP A 101 -33.82 -3.84 -21.04
CA ASP A 101 -35.19 -3.44 -20.70
C ASP A 101 -35.89 -2.77 -21.90
N GLU A 102 -35.16 -1.94 -22.66
CA GLU A 102 -35.64 -1.35 -23.91
C GLU A 102 -36.01 -2.41 -24.96
N HIS A 103 -35.17 -3.45 -25.11
CA HIS A 103 -35.33 -4.47 -26.15
C HIS A 103 -36.19 -5.67 -25.72
N ARG A 104 -36.61 -5.75 -24.45
CA ARG A 104 -37.60 -6.71 -23.96
C ARG A 104 -39.03 -6.17 -24.02
N SER A 105 -39.19 -4.86 -24.14
CA SER A 105 -40.49 -4.16 -24.14
C SER A 105 -41.01 -3.84 -25.56
N SER A 106 -40.27 -4.23 -26.60
CA SER A 106 -40.64 -4.14 -28.03
C SER A 106 -40.85 -5.52 -28.61
#